data_AF-A0A6B3DVD7-F1
#
_entry.id   AF-A0A6B3DVD7-F1
#
_cell.length_a   1.000
_cell.length_b   1.000
_cell.length_c   1.000
_cell.angle_alpha   90.00
_cell.angle_beta   90.00
_cell.angle_gamma   90.00
#
_symmetry.space_group_name_H-M   'P 1'
#
loop_
_entity.id
_entity.type
_entity.pdbx_description
1 polymer ?
#
loop_
_entity_poly.entity_id
_entity_poly.type
_entity_poly.pdbx_seq_one_letter_code
_entity_poly.pdbx_strand_id
1 'polypeptide(L)'
;QVPRRGYAPRLACAQCRAPARCRHCSGPLQGQDGGVLRCEWCGREESGWHCPECGAFRLRAQVVGARRTAEELGRAFPAVPVRTSGREHVLDTVPGAPALVVSTPGAEPVAEGGYAAALLLDGWAMLGRPDLRAGEDALRRWIAAAALVRP
;
A
#
# COMPACT_ATOMS: atom_id res chain seq x y z
N GLN A 1 0.10 8.60 -4.45
CA GLN A 1 -0.29 7.92 -3.20
C GLN A 1 0.36 6.54 -3.12
N VAL A 2 1.04 6.22 -2.01
CA VAL A 2 1.71 4.94 -1.75
C VAL A 2 1.44 4.52 -0.30
N PRO A 3 0.78 3.38 -0.04
CA PRO A 3 0.59 2.86 1.30
C PRO A 3 1.89 2.73 2.09
N ARG A 4 1.84 3.03 3.39
CA ARG A 4 2.98 2.83 4.29
C ARG A 4 3.25 1.34 4.54
N ARG A 5 4.45 1.02 5.03
CA ARG A 5 4.71 -0.31 5.61
C ARG A 5 3.70 -0.60 6.73
N GLY A 6 3.19 -1.82 6.75
CA GLY A 6 2.19 -2.29 7.73
C GLY A 6 0.73 -1.95 7.41
N TYR A 7 0.42 -1.43 6.21
CA TYR A 7 -0.95 -1.15 5.79
C TYR A 7 -1.71 -2.39 5.25
N ALA A 8 -0.98 -3.43 4.85
CA ALA A 8 -1.51 -4.62 4.17
C ALA A 8 -1.29 -5.91 4.98
N PRO A 9 -2.09 -6.96 4.72
CA PRO A 9 -1.81 -8.31 5.21
C PRO A 9 -0.39 -8.71 4.82
N ARG A 10 0.36 -9.26 5.77
CA ARG A 10 1.82 -9.38 5.66
C ARG A 10 2.27 -10.28 4.51
N LEU A 11 1.36 -11.08 3.95
CA LEU A 11 1.62 -12.04 2.89
C LEU A 11 0.51 -12.09 1.83
N ALA A 12 0.90 -12.27 0.58
CA ALA A 12 0.00 -12.61 -0.53
C ALA A 12 0.65 -13.61 -1.49
N CYS A 13 -0.18 -14.16 -2.38
CA CYS A 13 0.28 -14.99 -3.48
C CYS A 13 1.35 -14.25 -4.30
N ALA A 14 2.51 -14.88 -4.51
CA ALA A 14 3.57 -14.35 -5.36
C ALA A 14 3.16 -14.28 -6.85
N GLN A 15 2.17 -15.09 -7.25
CA GLN A 15 1.68 -15.18 -8.63
C GLN A 15 0.53 -14.20 -8.90
N CYS A 16 -0.66 -14.42 -8.35
CA CYS A 16 -1.85 -13.60 -8.66
C CYS A 16 -2.10 -12.42 -7.71
N ARG A 17 -1.28 -12.26 -6.66
CA ARG A 17 -1.40 -11.20 -5.63
C ARG A 17 -2.64 -11.25 -4.73
N ALA A 18 -3.44 -12.32 -4.80
CA ALA A 18 -4.51 -12.56 -3.84
C ALA A 18 -3.96 -12.62 -2.39
N PRO A 19 -4.63 -11.97 -1.41
CA PRO A 19 -4.21 -12.00 -0.01
C PRO A 19 -4.11 -13.42 0.55
N ALA A 20 -3.07 -13.68 1.34
CA ALA A 20 -2.92 -14.98 2.01
C ALA A 20 -3.82 -15.02 3.26
N ARG A 21 -4.82 -15.91 3.22
CA ARG A 21 -5.84 -16.06 4.27
C ARG A 21 -5.76 -17.44 4.93
N CYS A 22 -6.06 -17.47 6.22
CA CYS A 22 -6.16 -18.70 7.01
C CYS A 22 -7.33 -19.56 6.52
N ARG A 23 -7.09 -20.86 6.33
CA ARG A 23 -8.14 -21.80 5.90
C ARG A 23 -9.25 -22.02 6.95
N HIS A 24 -8.98 -21.69 8.21
CA HIS A 24 -9.93 -21.88 9.31
C HIS A 24 -10.89 -20.70 9.52
N CYS A 25 -10.38 -19.46 9.52
CA CYS A 25 -11.17 -18.27 9.84
C CYS A 25 -11.07 -17.15 8.80
N SER A 26 -10.40 -17.38 7.67
CA SER A 26 -10.14 -16.39 6.61
C SER A 26 -9.36 -15.14 7.03
N GLY A 27 -8.80 -15.16 8.25
CA GLY A 27 -7.96 -14.10 8.79
C GLY A 27 -6.60 -13.99 8.09
N PRO A 28 -5.91 -12.85 8.21
CA PRO A 28 -4.65 -12.62 7.54
C PRO A 28 -3.55 -13.54 8.08
N LEU A 29 -2.71 -14.03 7.18
CA LEU A 29 -1.52 -14.82 7.52
C LEU A 29 -0.29 -13.92 7.63
N GLN A 30 0.53 -14.18 8.64
CA GLN A 30 1.85 -13.59 8.81
C GLN A 30 2.92 -14.68 8.84
N GLY A 31 4.11 -14.35 8.32
CA GLY A 31 5.30 -15.19 8.45
C GLY A 31 5.98 -14.96 9.79
N GLN A 32 6.45 -16.05 10.40
CA GLN A 32 7.29 -16.08 11.58
C GLN A 32 8.72 -16.49 11.18
N ASP A 33 9.66 -16.37 12.12
CA ASP A 33 11.01 -16.92 11.96
C ASP A 33 10.93 -18.43 11.66
N GLY A 34 11.81 -18.91 10.77
CA GLY A 34 11.80 -20.32 10.33
C GLY A 34 10.74 -20.65 9.27
N GLY A 35 10.00 -19.67 8.72
CA GLY A 35 9.09 -19.86 7.59
C GLY A 35 7.70 -20.39 7.96
N VAL A 36 7.39 -20.47 9.26
CA VAL A 36 6.06 -20.86 9.75
C VAL A 36 5.06 -19.74 9.50
N LEU A 37 3.89 -20.08 8.95
CA LEU A 37 2.79 -19.15 8.79
C LEU A 37 1.85 -19.25 9.98
N ARG A 38 1.37 -18.11 10.47
CA ARG A 38 0.39 -18.06 11.57
C ARG A 38 -0.73 -17.08 11.23
N CYS A 39 -1.96 -17.43 11.59
CA CYS A 39 -3.09 -16.51 11.50
C CYS A 39 -2.99 -15.44 12.60
N GLU A 40 -3.10 -14.16 12.24
CA GLU A 40 -3.09 -13.07 13.23
C GLU A 40 -4.36 -13.01 14.09
N TRP A 41 -5.47 -13.63 13.64
CA TRP A 41 -6.74 -13.61 14.37
C TRP A 41 -6.89 -14.78 15.32
N CYS A 42 -6.85 -16.02 14.79
CA CYS A 42 -7.09 -17.22 15.60
C CYS A 42 -5.80 -17.85 16.13
N GLY A 43 -4.63 -17.32 15.77
CA GLY A 43 -3.34 -17.83 16.24
C GLY A 43 -2.93 -19.18 15.66
N ARG A 44 -3.77 -19.84 14.85
CA ARG A 44 -3.49 -21.15 14.26
C ARG A 44 -2.32 -21.08 13.27
N GLU A 45 -1.45 -22.07 13.32
CA GLU A 45 -0.39 -22.26 12.33
C GLU A 45 -0.97 -22.78 11.01
N GLU A 46 -0.45 -22.28 9.91
CA GLU A 46 -0.90 -22.62 8.57
C GLU A 46 0.21 -23.39 7.83
N SER A 47 0.06 -24.71 7.74
CA SER A 47 1.02 -25.60 7.07
C SER A 47 0.55 -25.95 5.66
N GLY A 48 1.36 -25.67 4.64
CA GLY A 48 0.98 -25.99 3.25
C GLY A 48 -0.11 -25.09 2.68
N TRP A 49 0.02 -23.78 2.89
CA TRP A 49 -0.85 -22.79 2.25
C TRP A 49 -0.78 -22.88 0.71
N HIS A 50 -1.95 -22.79 0.07
CA HIS A 50 -2.08 -22.65 -1.38
C HIS A 50 -3.05 -21.49 -1.66
N CYS A 51 -2.80 -20.75 -2.74
CA CYS A 51 -3.65 -19.65 -3.13
C CYS A 51 -5.03 -20.17 -3.54
N PRO A 52 -6.13 -19.66 -2.95
CA PRO A 52 -7.48 -20.08 -3.34
C PRO A 52 -7.86 -19.64 -4.76
N GLU A 53 -7.22 -18.59 -5.28
CA GLU A 53 -7.54 -18.02 -6.60
C GLU A 53 -6.78 -18.72 -7.75
N CYS A 54 -5.55 -19.17 -7.53
CA CYS A 54 -4.70 -19.71 -8.60
C CYS A 54 -3.93 -20.99 -8.26
N GLY A 55 -4.09 -21.54 -7.06
CA GLY A 55 -3.40 -22.77 -6.61
C GLY A 55 -1.91 -22.62 -6.29
N ALA A 56 -1.29 -21.48 -6.59
CA ALA A 56 0.14 -21.28 -6.32
C ALA A 56 0.45 -21.29 -4.80
N PHE A 57 1.59 -21.85 -4.42
CA PHE A 57 2.01 -21.99 -3.01
C PHE A 57 3.06 -20.95 -2.57
N ARG A 58 3.66 -20.21 -3.51
CA ARG A 58 4.67 -19.20 -3.18
C ARG A 58 4.00 -17.94 -2.62
N LEU A 59 4.49 -17.53 -1.46
CA LEU A 59 4.09 -16.29 -0.80
C LEU A 59 5.14 -15.20 -1.03
N ARG A 60 4.69 -13.95 -1.04
CA ARG A 60 5.57 -12.78 -0.98
C ARG A 60 5.19 -11.91 0.21
N ALA A 61 6.20 -11.42 0.91
CA ALA A 61 6.02 -10.26 1.76
C ALA A 61 5.61 -9.07 0.87
N GLN A 62 4.63 -8.30 1.33
CA GLN A 62 4.09 -7.22 0.54
C GLN A 62 4.46 -5.84 1.10
N VAL A 63 4.75 -4.94 0.14
CA VAL A 63 4.99 -3.49 0.18
C VAL A 63 6.42 -2.99 0.43
N VAL A 64 6.98 -2.44 -0.65
CA VAL A 64 7.96 -1.35 -0.65
C VAL A 64 7.24 -0.10 -0.15
N GLY A 65 7.38 0.23 1.13
CA GLY A 65 6.64 1.38 1.70
C GLY A 65 6.99 2.72 1.04
N ALA A 66 6.14 3.73 1.24
CA ALA A 66 6.32 5.09 0.73
C ALA A 66 7.77 5.63 0.84
N ARG A 67 8.47 5.39 1.96
CA ARG A 67 9.88 5.79 2.15
C ARG A 67 10.80 5.25 1.06
N ARG A 68 10.77 3.93 0.80
CA ARG A 68 11.62 3.32 -0.22
C ARG A 68 11.20 3.78 -1.62
N THR A 69 9.91 3.98 -1.85
CA THR A 69 9.44 4.55 -3.13
C THR A 69 10.02 5.95 -3.37
N ALA A 70 10.04 6.80 -2.35
CA ALA A 70 10.66 8.13 -2.45
C ALA A 70 12.16 8.06 -2.71
N GLU A 71 12.88 7.13 -2.08
CA GLU A 71 14.31 6.90 -2.31
C GLU A 71 14.61 6.46 -3.75
N GLU A 72 13.86 5.49 -4.28
CA GLU A 72 14.07 5.01 -5.66
C GLU A 72 13.68 6.09 -6.68
N LEU A 73 12.62 6.88 -6.42
CA LEU A 73 12.26 8.01 -7.28
C LEU A 73 13.32 9.11 -7.25
N GLY A 74 13.89 9.43 -6.09
CA GLY A 74 15.00 10.39 -6.00
C GLY A 74 16.23 9.96 -6.79
N ARG A 75 16.51 8.65 -6.84
CA ARG A 75 17.59 8.08 -7.66
C ARG A 75 17.26 8.13 -9.15
N ALA A 76 16.02 7.84 -9.54
CA ALA A 76 15.59 7.84 -10.93
C ALA A 76 15.44 9.25 -11.53
N PHE A 77 15.14 10.25 -10.70
CA PHE A 77 14.89 11.63 -11.10
C PHE A 77 15.76 12.62 -10.31
N PRO A 78 17.09 12.60 -10.45
CA PRO A 78 18.01 13.38 -9.59
C PRO A 78 17.83 14.90 -9.72
N ALA A 79 17.27 15.39 -10.82
CA ALA A 79 17.00 16.82 -11.04
C ALA A 79 15.59 17.27 -10.60
N VAL A 80 14.75 16.35 -10.10
CA VAL A 80 13.37 16.64 -9.71
C VAL A 80 13.23 16.53 -8.19
N PRO A 81 12.83 17.59 -7.47
CA PRO A 81 12.58 17.51 -6.04
C PRO A 81 11.56 16.42 -5.70
N VAL A 82 11.91 15.53 -4.77
CA VAL A 82 10.98 14.53 -4.21
C VAL A 82 10.56 14.95 -2.82
N ARG A 83 9.25 15.15 -2.63
CA ARG A 83 8.64 15.52 -1.34
C ARG A 83 7.88 14.33 -0.78
N THR A 84 8.06 14.05 0.50
CA THR A 84 7.32 13.01 1.22
C THR A 84 6.28 13.64 2.12
N SER A 85 5.09 13.05 2.16
CA SER A 85 4.03 13.45 3.10
C SER A 85 3.39 12.20 3.71
N GLY A 86 3.38 12.09 5.03
CA GLY A 86 2.89 10.90 5.72
C GLY A 86 3.13 10.94 7.21
N ARG A 87 3.30 9.75 7.83
CA ARG A 87 3.33 9.58 9.30
C ARG A 87 4.31 10.52 10.03
N GLU A 88 5.50 10.72 9.47
CA GLU A 88 6.56 11.52 10.10
C GLU A 88 6.23 13.02 10.04
N HIS A 89 5.75 13.46 8.88
CA HIS A 89 5.36 14.84 8.65
C HIS A 89 4.33 14.87 7.53
N VAL A 90 3.20 15.52 7.79
CA VAL A 90 2.16 15.77 6.79
C VAL A 90 2.36 17.19 6.27
N LEU A 91 2.51 17.32 4.96
CA LEU A 91 2.54 18.60 4.29
C LEU A 91 1.10 19.06 4.05
N ASP A 92 0.79 20.31 4.37
CA ASP A 92 -0.53 20.89 4.06
C ASP A 92 -0.60 21.33 2.59
N THR A 93 0.47 21.96 2.10
CA THR A 93 0.56 22.48 0.74
C THR A 93 1.91 22.20 0.10
N VAL A 94 1.96 22.21 -1.23
CA VAL A 94 3.20 22.23 -2.01
C VAL A 94 3.16 23.33 -3.08
N PRO A 95 4.30 23.98 -3.38
CA PRO A 95 4.35 24.99 -4.44
C PRO A 95 4.03 24.41 -5.82
N GLY A 96 3.60 25.27 -6.76
CA GLY A 96 3.30 24.89 -8.15
C GLY A 96 4.53 24.58 -9.02
N ALA A 97 5.72 24.47 -8.42
CA ALA A 97 6.96 24.13 -9.12
C ALA A 97 7.05 22.62 -9.41
N PRO A 98 7.73 22.19 -10.49
CA PRO A 98 7.89 20.78 -10.82
C PRO A 98 8.51 19.96 -9.67
N ALA A 99 7.78 18.97 -9.18
CA ALA A 99 8.22 18.08 -8.11
C ALA A 99 7.44 16.75 -8.15
N LEU A 100 8.02 15.70 -7.58
CA LEU A 100 7.32 14.45 -7.27
C LEU A 100 6.86 14.49 -5.81
N VAL A 101 5.60 14.13 -5.56
CA VAL A 101 5.06 14.03 -4.20
C VAL A 101 4.69 12.58 -3.90
N VAL A 102 5.35 12.01 -2.89
CA VAL A 102 5.07 10.67 -2.38
C VAL A 102 4.28 10.80 -1.08
N SER A 103 2.96 10.66 -1.18
CA SER A 103 2.03 10.72 -0.05
C SER A 103 1.56 9.34 0.40
N THR A 104 1.45 9.11 1.71
CA THR A 104 0.63 7.99 2.22
C THR A 104 -0.86 8.33 2.09
N PRO A 105 -1.75 7.33 1.93
CA PRO A 105 -3.18 7.61 1.77
C PRO A 105 -3.75 8.51 2.87
N GLY A 106 -4.29 9.66 2.47
CA GLY A 106 -4.84 10.66 3.38
C GLY A 106 -3.90 11.77 3.82
N ALA A 107 -2.66 11.76 3.32
CA ALA A 107 -1.66 12.79 3.59
C ALA A 107 -1.26 13.51 2.29
N GLU A 108 -2.12 13.53 1.28
CA GLU A 108 -1.91 14.29 0.06
C GLU A 108 -1.97 15.81 0.37
N PRO A 109 -0.88 16.57 0.15
CA PRO A 109 -0.94 18.03 0.25
C PRO A 109 -1.76 18.62 -0.90
N VAL A 110 -2.25 19.84 -0.72
CA VAL A 110 -2.81 20.64 -1.83
C VAL A 110 -1.67 21.26 -2.63
N ALA A 111 -1.57 20.96 -3.92
CA ALA A 111 -0.62 21.62 -4.82
C ALA A 111 -1.20 22.94 -5.34
N GLU A 112 -0.42 24.02 -5.27
CA GLU A 112 -0.76 25.28 -5.93
C GLU A 112 -0.90 25.07 -7.45
N GLY A 113 -2.07 25.39 -8.01
CA GLY A 113 -2.39 25.12 -9.41
C GLY A 113 -2.77 23.66 -9.73
N GLY A 114 -2.84 22.79 -8.72
CA GLY A 114 -3.24 21.39 -8.86
C GLY A 114 -2.13 20.47 -9.39
N TYR A 115 -2.26 19.16 -9.13
CA TYR A 115 -1.34 18.17 -9.68
C TYR A 115 -1.57 17.98 -11.17
N ALA A 116 -0.50 17.80 -11.93
CA ALA A 116 -0.59 17.41 -13.35
C ALA A 116 -1.08 15.97 -13.54
N ALA A 117 -0.80 15.08 -12.57
CA ALA A 117 -1.25 13.70 -12.56
C ALA A 117 -1.22 13.12 -11.15
N ALA A 118 -2.03 12.09 -10.90
CA ALA A 118 -1.97 11.29 -9.68
C ALA A 118 -1.75 9.81 -10.01
N LEU A 119 -0.90 9.15 -9.23
CA LEU A 119 -0.66 7.70 -9.29
C LEU A 119 -1.07 7.06 -7.96
N LEU A 120 -1.91 6.03 -8.03
CA LEU A 120 -2.36 5.24 -6.90
C LEU A 120 -1.62 3.89 -6.92
N LEU A 121 -0.57 3.77 -6.11
CA LEU A 121 0.26 2.56 -6.09
C LEU A 121 -0.21 1.61 -5.00
N ASP A 122 -0.03 0.31 -5.24
CA ASP A 122 -0.41 -0.75 -4.30
C ASP A 122 -1.87 -0.67 -3.80
N GLY A 123 -2.82 -0.34 -4.69
CA GLY A 123 -4.24 -0.19 -4.32
C GLY A 123 -4.84 -1.44 -3.65
N TRP A 124 -4.34 -2.62 -4.00
CA TRP A 124 -4.67 -3.89 -3.35
C TRP A 124 -4.40 -3.87 -1.83
N ALA A 125 -3.43 -3.08 -1.35
CA ALA A 125 -3.09 -2.98 0.07
C ALA A 125 -4.17 -2.25 0.87
N MET A 126 -4.87 -1.29 0.24
CA MET A 126 -6.00 -0.60 0.86
C MET A 126 -7.25 -1.48 0.85
N LEU A 127 -7.51 -2.16 -0.26
CA LEU A 127 -8.63 -3.08 -0.43
C LEU A 127 -8.51 -4.35 0.42
N GLY A 128 -7.28 -4.82 0.66
CA GLY A 128 -6.99 -6.04 1.41
C GLY A 128 -6.98 -5.86 2.93
N ARG A 129 -7.33 -4.68 3.44
CA ARG A 129 -7.37 -4.43 4.89
C ARG A 129 -8.39 -5.34 5.57
N PRO A 130 -8.08 -5.84 6.79
CA PRO A 130 -9.02 -6.60 7.61
C PRO A 130 -10.09 -5.69 8.24
N ASP A 131 -10.84 -4.97 7.41
CA ASP A 131 -11.81 -3.94 7.79
C ASP A 131 -13.03 -4.05 6.86
N LEU A 132 -14.24 -4.06 7.43
CA LEU A 132 -15.48 -4.19 6.64
C LEU A 132 -15.68 -3.03 5.66
N ARG A 133 -15.12 -1.87 5.96
CA ARG A 133 -15.21 -0.65 5.15
C ARG A 133 -13.97 -0.42 4.29
N ALA A 134 -13.06 -1.40 4.18
CA ALA A 134 -11.83 -1.27 3.41
C ALA A 134 -12.08 -0.79 1.97
N GLY A 135 -13.11 -1.33 1.31
CA GLY A 135 -13.50 -0.92 -0.04
C GLY A 135 -13.98 0.53 -0.12
N GLU A 136 -14.91 0.92 0.76
CA GLU A 136 -15.44 2.29 0.84
C GLU A 136 -14.35 3.32 1.16
N ASP A 137 -13.50 3.01 2.14
CA ASP A 137 -12.41 3.88 2.54
C ASP A 137 -11.36 4.01 1.43
N ALA A 138 -11.04 2.91 0.72
CA ALA A 138 -10.15 2.97 -0.43
C ALA A 138 -10.72 3.89 -1.51
N LEU A 139 -11.98 3.68 -1.91
CA LEU A 139 -12.65 4.51 -2.91
C LEU A 139 -12.65 5.99 -2.50
N ARG A 140 -13.05 6.30 -1.26
CA ARG A 140 -13.07 7.67 -0.73
C ARG A 140 -11.69 8.33 -0.80
N ARG A 141 -10.63 7.62 -0.41
CA ARG A 141 -9.24 8.13 -0.44
C ARG A 141 -8.73 8.33 -1.87
N TRP A 142 -9.12 7.46 -2.80
CA TRP A 142 -8.72 7.57 -4.20
C TRP A 142 -9.41 8.71 -4.92
N ILE A 143 -10.72 8.89 -4.71
CA ILE A 143 -11.46 10.03 -5.25
C ILE A 143 -10.90 11.34 -4.69
N ALA A 144 -10.61 11.41 -3.38
CA ALA A 144 -10.01 12.59 -2.78
C ALA A 144 -8.65 12.94 -3.41
N ALA A 145 -7.80 11.94 -3.66
CA ALA A 145 -6.51 12.16 -4.34
C ALA A 145 -6.69 12.57 -5.81
N ALA A 146 -7.64 11.96 -6.53
CA ALA A 146 -7.94 12.30 -7.91
C ALA A 146 -8.48 13.73 -8.06
N ALA A 147 -9.27 14.21 -7.10
CA ALA A 147 -9.80 15.58 -7.08
C ALA A 147 -8.72 16.67 -6.94
N LEU A 148 -7.49 16.31 -6.56
CA LEU A 148 -6.35 17.24 -6.51
C LEU A 148 -5.64 17.38 -7.87
N VAL A 149 -6.01 16.56 -8.87
CA VAL A 149 -5.49 16.64 -10.23
C VAL A 149 -6.25 17.72 -10.99
N ARG A 150 -5.53 18.60 -11.68
CA ARG A 150 -6.14 19.66 -12.49
C ARG A 150 -6.88 19.07 -13.71
N PRO A 151 -7.93 19.75 -14.22
CA PRO A 151 -8.69 19.31 -15.39
C PRO A 151 -7.85 19.14 -16.66
#